data_AF-A0A838FE50-F1
#
_entry.id   AF-A0A838FE50-F1
#
_cell.length_a   1.000
_cell.length_b   1.000
_cell.length_c   1.000
_cell.angle_alpha   90.00
_cell.angle_beta   90.00
_cell.angle_gamma   90.00
#
_symmetry.space_group_name_H-M   'P 1'
#
loop_
_entity.id
_entity.type
_entity.pdbx_description
1 polymer ?
#
loop_
_entity_poly.entity_id
_entity_poly.type
_entity_poly.pdbx_seq_one_letter_code
_entity_poly.pdbx_strand_id
1 'polypeptide(L)'
;MDRNAVIGFVLMALIIIAYLTYNAPSPEDAAKMKRVQDSLALIKAPPASPIDTSRKEIDSVKNKESHAQQDASRSIFKDTLNYDEQHITIENELMRVMLSNKGGHVVSVELKKFKTFDQKPLILFDERNTKFNYVFFSGTTQVSTTDLFFTTPDQPFSVAGSDSNTLTFRAYAGPNRFLEQKYTLQGNSYMMNYEFNLIGMDSLIHSNNPFINLEWDTKFNRTEKDITLEKNYSSIYFRYWGDDVDNISESSTE
;
A
#
# COMPACT_ATOMS: atom_id res chain seq x y z
N MET A 1 -26.09 44.58 -33.10
CA MET A 1 -25.55 43.22 -32.96
C MET A 1 -24.71 42.91 -34.18
N ASP A 2 -23.44 42.60 -33.97
CA ASP A 2 -22.53 42.24 -35.06
C ASP A 2 -22.97 40.93 -35.71
N ARG A 3 -23.27 40.97 -37.02
CA ARG A 3 -23.73 39.80 -37.79
C ARG A 3 -22.73 38.65 -37.71
N ASN A 4 -21.45 38.96 -37.53
CA ASN A 4 -20.37 37.98 -37.40
C ASN A 4 -20.40 37.27 -36.03
N ALA A 5 -20.83 37.93 -34.96
CA ALA A 5 -20.98 37.31 -33.64
C ALA A 5 -22.17 36.33 -33.61
N VAL A 6 -23.26 36.65 -34.32
CA VAL A 6 -24.43 35.77 -34.44
C VAL A 6 -24.08 34.49 -35.23
N ILE A 7 -23.32 34.61 -36.31
CA ILE A 7 -22.86 33.46 -37.11
C ILE A 7 -21.96 32.54 -36.28
N GLY A 8 -21.05 33.10 -35.46
CA GLY A 8 -20.20 32.32 -34.56
C GLY A 8 -20.99 31.53 -33.51
N PHE A 9 -22.05 32.12 -32.95
CA PHE A 9 -22.90 31.45 -31.96
C PHE A 9 -23.69 30.27 -32.56
N VAL A 10 -24.19 30.44 -33.80
CA VAL A 10 -24.90 29.37 -34.52
C VAL A 10 -23.96 28.21 -34.87
N LEU A 11 -22.73 28.50 -35.28
CA LEU A 11 -21.71 27.47 -35.54
C LEU A 11 -21.32 26.71 -34.27
N MET A 12 -21.16 27.40 -33.14
CA MET A 12 -20.89 26.76 -31.84
C MET A 12 -22.03 25.84 -31.40
N ALA A 13 -23.28 26.29 -31.55
CA ALA A 13 -24.45 25.47 -31.21
C ALA A 13 -24.53 24.20 -32.06
N LEU A 14 -24.22 24.28 -33.35
CA LEU A 14 -24.19 23.12 -34.24
C LEU A 14 -23.09 22.11 -33.87
N ILE A 15 -21.90 22.59 -33.49
CA ILE A 15 -20.80 21.73 -33.06
C ILE A 15 -21.13 21.00 -31.75
N ILE A 16 -21.74 21.69 -30.79
CA ILE A 16 -22.15 21.09 -29.51
C ILE A 16 -23.21 20.02 -29.73
N ILE A 17 -24.21 20.27 -30.59
CA ILE A 17 -25.25 19.28 -30.90
C ILE A 17 -24.65 18.04 -31.57
N ALA A 18 -23.73 18.23 -32.54
CA ALA A 18 -23.02 17.11 -33.18
C ALA A 18 -22.15 16.31 -32.20
N TYR A 19 -21.50 16.99 -31.25
CA TYR A 19 -20.71 16.34 -30.21
C TYR A 19 -21.57 15.54 -29.24
N LEU A 20 -22.74 16.07 -28.86
CA LEU A 20 -23.69 15.40 -27.96
C LEU A 20 -24.33 14.18 -28.62
N THR A 21 -24.65 14.22 -29.92
CA THR A 21 -25.20 13.05 -30.62
C THR A 21 -24.16 11.98 -30.88
N TYR A 22 -22.90 12.36 -31.13
CA TYR A 22 -21.80 11.39 -31.31
C TYR A 22 -21.38 10.70 -30.00
N ASN A 23 -21.43 11.41 -28.86
CA ASN A 23 -21.06 10.88 -27.55
C ASN A 23 -22.25 10.45 -26.68
N ALA A 24 -23.47 10.43 -27.23
CA ALA A 24 -24.63 9.93 -26.51
C ALA A 24 -24.45 8.43 -26.22
N PRO A 25 -24.60 7.98 -24.97
CA PRO A 25 -24.44 6.58 -24.62
C PRO A 25 -25.47 5.71 -25.34
N SER A 26 -25.03 4.58 -25.87
CA SER A 26 -25.88 3.58 -26.51
C SER A 26 -26.96 3.08 -25.52
N PRO A 27 -28.21 2.84 -25.97
CA PRO A 27 -29.29 2.33 -25.11
C PRO A 27 -28.94 1.01 -24.41
N GLU A 28 -27.95 0.26 -24.90
CA GLU A 28 -27.45 -0.97 -24.27
C GLU A 28 -26.65 -0.72 -22.98
N ASP A 29 -25.91 0.38 -22.89
CA ASP A 29 -25.11 0.73 -21.70
C ASP A 29 -25.96 1.39 -20.61
N ALA A 30 -27.02 2.12 -21.01
CA ALA A 30 -28.02 2.63 -20.08
C ALA A 30 -28.82 1.50 -19.40
N ALA A 31 -29.06 0.39 -20.10
CA ALA A 31 -29.71 -0.80 -19.53
C ALA A 31 -28.80 -1.56 -18.54
N LYS A 32 -27.50 -1.61 -18.80
CA LYS A 32 -26.51 -2.21 -17.87
C LYS A 32 -26.38 -1.39 -16.59
N MET A 33 -26.35 -0.05 -16.69
CA MET A 33 -26.32 0.81 -15.51
C MET A 33 -27.59 0.69 -14.65
N LYS A 34 -28.78 0.55 -15.26
CA LYS A 34 -30.03 0.29 -14.53
C LYS A 34 -30.03 -1.08 -13.83
N ARG A 35 -29.54 -2.14 -14.48
CA ARG A 35 -29.44 -3.48 -13.86
C ARG A 35 -28.51 -3.53 -12.66
N VAL A 36 -27.41 -2.76 -12.69
CA VAL A 36 -26.47 -2.68 -11.56
C VAL A 36 -27.09 -1.89 -10.39
N GLN A 37 -27.87 -0.84 -10.67
CA GLN A 37 -28.59 -0.09 -9.63
C GLN A 37 -29.73 -0.90 -9.00
N ASP A 38 -30.49 -1.66 -9.80
CA ASP A 38 -31.58 -2.52 -9.30
C ASP A 38 -31.05 -3.68 -8.45
N SER A 39 -29.84 -4.17 -8.76
CA SER A 39 -29.17 -5.24 -7.98
C SER A 39 -28.65 -4.74 -6.62
N LEU A 40 -28.33 -3.46 -6.49
CA LEU A 40 -27.90 -2.83 -5.23
C LEU A 40 -29.07 -2.47 -4.29
N ALA A 41 -30.29 -2.36 -4.80
CA ALA A 41 -31.48 -2.09 -4.00
C ALA A 41 -32.04 -3.33 -3.29
N LEU A 42 -31.75 -4.54 -3.79
CA LEU A 42 -32.30 -5.80 -3.25
C LEU A 42 -31.54 -6.36 -2.04
N ILE A 43 -30.38 -5.79 -1.68
CA ILE A 43 -29.53 -6.24 -0.57
C ILE A 43 -29.86 -5.49 0.75
N LYS A 44 -30.79 -4.52 0.74
CA LYS A 44 -31.26 -3.78 1.93
C LYS A 44 -32.56 -4.32 2.54
N ALA A 45 -32.77 -5.64 2.54
CA ALA A 45 -33.83 -6.28 3.33
C ALA A 45 -33.17 -7.23 4.35
N PRO A 46 -33.45 -7.10 5.67
CA PRO A 46 -32.84 -7.95 6.68
C PRO A 46 -33.50 -9.34 6.67
N PRO A 47 -32.74 -10.45 6.57
CA PRO A 47 -33.29 -11.76 6.87
C PRO A 47 -33.34 -11.96 8.39
N ALA A 48 -34.51 -12.38 8.86
CA ALA A 48 -34.73 -12.87 10.21
C ALA A 48 -34.42 -14.39 10.30
N SER A 49 -33.87 -14.77 11.47
CA SER A 49 -33.66 -16.13 12.03
C SER A 49 -32.47 -16.97 11.52
N PRO A 50 -31.99 -17.95 12.33
CA PRO A 50 -31.80 -17.99 13.78
C PRO A 50 -30.33 -18.27 14.18
N ILE A 51 -30.06 -18.11 15.48
CA ILE A 51 -28.74 -18.18 16.13
C ILE A 51 -28.08 -19.56 15.97
N ASP A 52 -26.88 -19.57 15.38
CA ASP A 52 -25.95 -20.70 15.41
C ASP A 52 -24.78 -20.34 16.35
N THR A 53 -24.79 -20.95 17.54
CA THR A 53 -23.93 -20.62 18.70
C THR A 53 -22.48 -21.10 18.52
N SER A 54 -22.14 -21.68 17.37
CA SER A 54 -20.83 -22.30 17.09
C SER A 54 -19.76 -21.32 16.57
N ARG A 55 -20.13 -20.09 16.19
CA ARG A 55 -19.18 -19.10 15.61
C ARG A 55 -18.56 -18.12 16.64
N LYS A 56 -19.11 -18.02 17.86
CA LYS A 56 -18.63 -17.10 18.89
C LYS A 56 -17.38 -17.58 19.65
N GLU A 57 -17.07 -18.88 19.64
CA GLU A 57 -15.87 -19.39 20.32
C GLU A 57 -14.60 -19.24 19.48
N ILE A 58 -14.68 -19.34 18.14
CA ILE A 58 -13.50 -19.17 17.27
C ILE A 58 -13.09 -17.70 17.17
N ASP A 59 -14.05 -16.76 17.06
CA ASP A 59 -13.75 -15.31 17.05
C ASP A 59 -13.28 -14.78 18.40
N SER A 60 -13.73 -15.36 19.52
CA SER A 60 -13.29 -14.91 20.86
C SER A 60 -11.92 -15.45 21.26
N VAL A 61 -11.50 -16.61 20.76
CA VAL A 61 -10.14 -17.13 20.95
C VAL A 61 -9.15 -16.39 20.04
N LYS A 62 -9.48 -16.19 18.75
CA LYS A 62 -8.60 -15.46 17.80
C LYS A 62 -8.42 -13.98 18.19
N ASN A 63 -9.47 -13.32 18.70
CA ASN A 63 -9.35 -11.95 19.20
C ASN A 63 -8.58 -11.87 20.54
N LYS A 64 -8.70 -12.85 21.43
CA LYS A 64 -7.92 -12.88 22.68
C LYS A 64 -6.44 -13.16 22.44
N GLU A 65 -6.12 -14.08 21.53
CA GLU A 65 -4.74 -14.36 21.12
C GLU A 65 -4.13 -13.15 20.38
N SER A 66 -4.87 -12.53 19.46
CA SER A 66 -4.40 -11.33 18.74
C SER A 66 -4.14 -10.14 19.67
N HIS A 67 -5.00 -9.90 20.66
CA HIS A 67 -4.77 -8.83 21.65
C HIS A 67 -3.61 -9.16 22.59
N ALA A 68 -3.48 -10.41 23.04
CA ALA A 68 -2.35 -10.83 23.88
C ALA A 68 -1.00 -10.80 23.15
N GLN A 69 -0.95 -11.17 21.86
CA GLN A 69 0.24 -11.10 21.02
C GLN A 69 0.66 -9.64 20.77
N GLN A 70 -0.33 -8.77 20.53
CA GLN A 70 -0.13 -7.33 20.36
C GLN A 70 0.42 -6.73 21.67
N ASP A 71 -0.16 -7.05 22.83
CA ASP A 71 0.33 -6.61 24.14
C ASP A 71 1.75 -7.13 24.46
N ALA A 72 2.13 -8.29 23.95
CA ALA A 72 3.45 -8.87 24.15
C ALA A 72 4.55 -8.21 23.29
N SER A 73 4.26 -7.91 22.01
CA SER A 73 5.15 -7.09 21.15
C SER A 73 5.42 -5.73 21.80
N ARG A 74 4.34 -5.12 22.30
CA ARG A 74 4.35 -3.85 23.03
C ARG A 74 5.16 -3.91 24.33
N SER A 75 5.23 -5.07 25.00
CA SER A 75 6.05 -5.25 26.21
C SER A 75 7.55 -5.24 25.93
N ILE A 76 7.99 -5.66 24.74
CA ILE A 76 9.41 -5.65 24.36
C ILE A 76 9.81 -4.24 23.88
N PHE A 77 8.93 -3.60 23.12
CA PHE A 77 9.11 -2.27 22.54
C PHE A 77 8.25 -1.21 23.25
N LYS A 78 8.34 -1.13 24.59
CA LYS A 78 7.48 -0.21 25.37
C LYS A 78 7.65 1.25 24.97
N ASP A 79 8.85 1.62 24.53
CA ASP A 79 9.18 2.99 24.14
C ASP A 79 8.51 3.39 22.81
N THR A 80 7.91 2.45 22.08
CA THR A 80 7.25 2.71 20.79
C THR A 80 5.73 2.91 20.90
N LEU A 81 5.14 2.95 22.11
CA LEU A 81 3.68 2.87 22.27
C LEU A 81 2.96 4.21 22.40
N ASN A 82 3.71 5.28 22.63
CA ASN A 82 3.15 6.59 22.95
C ASN A 82 3.18 7.56 21.76
N TYR A 83 3.29 7.03 20.54
CA TYR A 83 3.34 7.83 19.33
C TYR A 83 2.07 7.60 18.51
N ASP A 84 1.55 8.69 17.94
CA ASP A 84 0.52 8.62 16.92
C ASP A 84 1.14 8.26 15.56
N GLU A 85 0.28 7.77 14.67
CA GLU A 85 0.67 7.50 13.29
C GLU A 85 0.93 8.82 12.54
N GLN A 86 2.08 8.89 11.89
CA GLN A 86 2.58 10.04 11.17
C GLN A 86 3.17 9.58 9.83
N HIS A 87 2.94 10.39 8.81
CA HIS A 87 3.47 10.16 7.47
C HIS A 87 4.60 11.12 7.14
N ILE A 88 5.64 10.59 6.52
CA ILE A 88 6.83 11.32 6.07
C ILE A 88 6.96 11.11 4.56
N THR A 89 7.09 12.21 3.83
CA THR A 89 7.27 12.16 2.37
C THR A 89 8.71 12.46 2.01
N ILE A 90 9.32 11.58 1.21
CA ILE A 90 10.61 11.80 0.57
C ILE A 90 10.43 11.73 -0.94
N GLU A 91 11.18 12.53 -1.69
CA GLU A 91 10.98 12.57 -3.14
C GLU A 91 12.23 12.95 -3.95
N ASN A 92 12.23 12.57 -5.22
CA ASN A 92 13.21 13.03 -6.21
C ASN A 92 12.47 13.53 -7.48
N GLU A 93 13.16 13.70 -8.60
CA GLU A 93 12.56 14.19 -9.85
C GLU A 93 11.58 13.21 -10.51
N LEU A 94 11.67 11.93 -10.15
CA LEU A 94 11.00 10.81 -10.80
C LEU A 94 9.89 10.19 -9.95
N MET A 95 10.05 10.16 -8.64
CA MET A 95 9.12 9.53 -7.72
C MET A 95 8.91 10.32 -6.43
N ARG A 96 7.74 10.14 -5.81
CA ARG A 96 7.40 10.60 -4.47
C ARG A 96 6.99 9.40 -3.64
N VAL A 97 7.62 9.23 -2.49
CA VAL A 97 7.43 8.09 -1.60
C VAL A 97 6.91 8.60 -0.27
N MET A 98 5.78 8.05 0.19
CA MET A 98 5.21 8.33 1.50
C MET A 98 5.43 7.12 2.41
N LEU A 99 5.97 7.35 3.59
CA LEU A 99 6.26 6.34 4.60
C LEU A 99 5.48 6.61 5.88
N SER A 100 5.04 5.57 6.56
CA SER A 100 4.40 5.67 7.89
C SER A 100 5.41 5.32 8.98
N ASN A 101 5.43 6.11 10.04
CA ASN A 101 6.19 5.79 11.25
C ASN A 101 5.64 4.52 11.94
N LYS A 102 4.37 4.17 11.74
CA LYS A 102 3.79 2.91 12.20
C LYS A 102 4.17 1.79 11.24
N GLY A 103 4.80 0.74 11.75
CA GLY A 103 5.44 -0.27 10.89
C GLY A 103 6.73 0.17 10.23
N GLY A 104 7.02 1.49 10.16
CA GLY A 104 8.23 2.04 9.58
C GLY A 104 8.36 1.72 8.08
N HIS A 105 7.25 1.69 7.35
CA HIS A 105 7.15 1.12 6.00
C HIS A 105 6.62 2.13 4.96
N VAL A 106 6.82 1.81 3.69
CA VAL A 106 6.29 2.61 2.56
C VAL A 106 4.79 2.37 2.43
N VAL A 107 4.00 3.43 2.42
CA VAL A 107 2.54 3.37 2.29
C VAL A 107 2.04 3.88 0.94
N SER A 108 2.83 4.65 0.21
CA SER A 108 2.48 5.05 -1.16
C SER A 108 3.68 5.46 -1.99
N VAL A 109 3.59 5.19 -3.30
CA VAL A 109 4.59 5.59 -4.29
C VAL A 109 3.90 6.17 -5.51
N GLU A 110 4.20 7.43 -5.83
CA GLU A 110 3.78 8.13 -7.04
C GLU A 110 4.95 8.21 -8.02
N LEU A 111 4.73 7.82 -9.29
CA LEU A 111 5.70 7.99 -10.37
C LEU A 111 5.38 9.26 -11.17
N LYS A 112 6.15 10.34 -10.91
CA LYS A 112 5.87 11.72 -11.35
C LYS A 112 5.84 11.91 -12.87
N LYS A 113 6.51 11.03 -13.63
CA LYS A 113 6.60 11.11 -15.10
C LYS A 113 5.49 10.35 -15.82
N PHE A 114 4.64 9.63 -15.09
CA PHE A 114 3.65 8.74 -15.66
C PHE A 114 2.24 9.10 -15.20
N LYS A 115 1.28 8.66 -16.01
CA LYS A 115 -0.14 8.79 -15.74
C LYS A 115 -0.82 7.47 -16.02
N THR A 116 -1.93 7.23 -15.34
CA THR A 116 -2.85 6.12 -15.62
C THR A 116 -3.54 6.31 -16.98
N PHE A 117 -4.23 5.27 -17.47
CA PHE A 117 -4.98 5.31 -18.72
C PHE A 117 -6.05 6.43 -18.77
N ASP A 118 -6.56 6.85 -17.61
CA ASP A 118 -7.54 7.93 -17.44
C ASP A 118 -6.91 9.30 -17.10
N GLN A 119 -5.60 9.47 -17.36
CA GLN A 119 -4.84 10.71 -17.22
C GLN A 119 -4.65 11.22 -15.78
N LYS A 120 -4.83 10.36 -14.76
CA LYS A 120 -4.52 10.68 -13.36
C LYS A 120 -3.05 10.38 -13.03
N PRO A 121 -2.51 10.92 -11.93
CA PRO A 121 -1.17 10.55 -11.46
C PRO A 121 -1.03 9.04 -11.26
N LEU A 122 0.11 8.47 -11.68
CA LEU A 122 0.37 7.04 -11.49
C LEU A 122 0.83 6.77 -10.06
N ILE A 123 -0.07 6.21 -9.24
CA ILE A 123 0.21 5.76 -7.86
C ILE A 123 0.19 4.23 -7.84
N LEU A 124 1.32 3.61 -7.51
CA LEU A 124 1.49 2.15 -7.57
C LEU A 124 0.62 1.43 -6.55
N PHE A 125 0.60 1.94 -5.32
CA PHE A 125 -0.24 1.45 -4.23
C PHE A 125 -0.52 2.58 -3.23
N ASP A 126 -1.59 2.42 -2.46
CA ASP A 126 -1.98 3.33 -1.39
C ASP A 126 -1.99 2.62 -0.02
N GLU A 127 -2.05 3.42 1.04
CA GLU A 127 -1.96 2.96 2.43
C GLU A 127 -3.03 1.91 2.79
N ARG A 128 -4.20 1.96 2.14
CA ARG A 128 -5.31 1.04 2.45
C ARG A 128 -5.11 -0.35 1.88
N ASN A 129 -4.16 -0.48 0.95
CA ASN A 129 -4.00 -1.64 0.09
C ASN A 129 -2.57 -2.19 0.13
N THR A 130 -1.77 -1.82 1.13
CA THR A 130 -0.42 -2.37 1.30
C THR A 130 -0.19 -2.79 2.74
N LYS A 131 0.47 -3.94 2.90
CA LYS A 131 0.99 -4.46 4.15
C LYS A 131 2.41 -4.88 3.87
N PHE A 132 3.34 -4.27 4.60
CA PHE A 132 4.75 -4.62 4.57
C PHE A 132 5.21 -4.72 6.01
N ASN A 133 5.47 -5.94 6.48
CA ASN A 133 5.85 -6.16 7.87
C ASN A 133 6.98 -7.17 8.01
N TYR A 134 7.66 -7.10 9.14
CA TYR A 134 8.53 -8.16 9.61
C TYR A 134 7.90 -8.82 10.82
N VAL A 135 7.88 -10.14 10.80
CA VAL A 135 7.41 -10.99 11.88
C VAL A 135 8.56 -11.88 12.35
N PHE A 136 8.86 -11.82 13.63
CA PHE A 136 9.93 -12.63 14.24
C PHE A 136 9.58 -12.99 15.69
N PHE A 137 10.27 -13.96 16.26
CA PHE A 137 10.08 -14.34 17.66
C PHE A 137 11.18 -13.79 18.55
N SER A 138 10.78 -13.22 19.69
CA SER A 138 11.65 -12.87 20.80
C SER A 138 11.29 -13.74 22.00
N GLY A 139 11.99 -14.87 22.16
CA GLY A 139 11.61 -15.93 23.09
C GLY A 139 10.34 -16.61 22.63
N THR A 140 9.30 -16.62 23.47
CA THR A 140 7.97 -17.16 23.11
C THR A 140 7.04 -16.10 22.54
N THR A 141 7.48 -14.84 22.47
CA THR A 141 6.66 -13.73 22.00
C THR A 141 6.90 -13.46 20.53
N GLN A 142 5.86 -13.56 19.71
CA GLN A 142 5.90 -13.07 18.34
C GLN A 142 5.85 -11.54 18.34
N VAL A 143 6.72 -10.93 17.57
CA VAL A 143 6.79 -9.50 17.32
C VAL A 143 6.44 -9.24 15.86
N SER A 144 5.57 -8.26 15.63
CA SER A 144 5.22 -7.74 14.31
C SER A 144 5.58 -6.26 14.22
N THR A 145 6.27 -5.82 13.18
CA THR A 145 6.60 -4.40 13.02
C THR A 145 5.36 -3.53 12.85
N THR A 146 4.26 -4.04 12.28
CA THR A 146 2.97 -3.31 12.13
C THR A 146 2.43 -2.79 13.46
N ASP A 147 2.77 -3.45 14.58
CA ASP A 147 2.33 -3.05 15.92
C ASP A 147 3.26 -2.04 16.60
N LEU A 148 4.37 -1.66 15.94
CA LEU A 148 5.39 -0.76 16.47
C LEU A 148 5.31 0.63 15.82
N PHE A 149 5.53 1.67 16.62
CA PHE A 149 5.79 3.01 16.10
C PHE A 149 7.29 3.30 16.13
N PHE A 150 7.84 3.52 14.95
CA PHE A 150 9.22 3.93 14.78
C PHE A 150 9.33 5.43 14.99
N THR A 151 10.47 5.85 15.51
CA THR A 151 10.87 7.25 15.59
C THR A 151 11.90 7.53 14.52
N THR A 152 11.97 8.77 14.04
CA THR A 152 13.03 9.19 13.13
C THR A 152 13.62 10.51 13.60
N PRO A 153 14.95 10.66 13.59
CA PRO A 153 15.59 11.95 13.80
C PRO A 153 15.57 12.82 12.53
N ASP A 154 15.29 12.21 11.38
CA ASP A 154 15.43 12.82 10.07
C ASP A 154 14.16 13.59 9.69
N GLN A 155 14.31 14.54 8.77
CA GLN A 155 13.19 15.33 8.25
C GLN A 155 12.82 14.86 6.83
N PRO A 156 11.58 15.12 6.38
CA PRO A 156 11.22 15.02 4.97
C PRO A 156 12.26 15.71 4.08
N PHE A 157 12.60 15.10 2.94
CA PHE A 157 13.61 15.66 2.04
C PHE A 157 13.27 15.47 0.57
N SER A 158 13.92 16.28 -0.27
CA SER A 158 13.96 16.08 -1.72
C SER A 158 15.41 16.07 -2.20
N VAL A 159 15.75 15.12 -3.07
CA VAL A 159 17.08 14.98 -3.69
C VAL A 159 16.99 15.13 -5.22
N ALA A 160 18.05 15.59 -5.86
CA ALA A 160 18.10 15.78 -7.30
C ALA A 160 19.48 15.47 -7.90
N GLY A 161 19.54 15.25 -9.21
CA GLY A 161 20.76 14.97 -9.96
C GLY A 161 21.47 13.73 -9.42
N SER A 162 22.69 13.93 -8.91
CA SER A 162 23.51 12.88 -8.31
C SER A 162 23.38 12.79 -6.78
N ASP A 163 22.57 13.65 -6.16
CA ASP A 163 22.43 13.70 -4.70
C ASP A 163 21.74 12.43 -4.17
N SER A 164 22.02 12.09 -2.92
CA SER A 164 21.35 11.00 -2.22
C SER A 164 21.18 11.34 -0.76
N ASN A 165 20.09 10.88 -0.17
CA ASN A 165 19.82 11.05 1.25
C ASN A 165 19.04 9.84 1.78
N THR A 166 19.12 9.63 3.10
CA THR A 166 18.56 8.47 3.79
C THR A 166 17.60 8.91 4.88
N LEU A 167 16.40 8.32 4.89
CA LEU A 167 15.46 8.40 6.01
C LEU A 167 15.62 7.16 6.89
N THR A 168 15.84 7.35 8.18
CA THR A 168 16.07 6.27 9.15
C THR A 168 14.95 6.20 10.17
N PHE A 169 14.27 5.06 10.25
CA PHE A 169 13.29 4.74 11.28
C PHE A 169 13.88 3.80 12.32
N ARG A 170 13.64 4.08 13.61
CA ARG A 170 14.09 3.26 14.74
C ARG A 170 12.98 2.94 15.72
N ALA A 171 12.82 1.66 16.04
CA ALA A 171 11.95 1.16 17.10
C ALA A 171 12.79 0.59 18.24
N TYR A 172 12.76 1.24 19.40
CA TYR A 172 13.63 0.90 20.54
C TYR A 172 13.03 -0.17 21.46
N ALA A 173 13.84 -1.16 21.82
CA ALA A 173 13.58 -2.19 22.82
C ALA A 173 14.52 -2.02 24.04
N GLY A 174 14.87 -0.77 24.33
CA GLY A 174 15.85 -0.33 25.34
C GLY A 174 16.93 0.59 24.77
N PRO A 175 17.85 1.11 25.61
CA PRO A 175 18.77 2.18 25.23
C PRO A 175 19.69 1.89 24.03
N ASN A 176 20.16 0.65 23.92
CA ASN A 176 21.12 0.21 22.89
C ASN A 176 20.58 -0.94 22.03
N ARG A 177 19.26 -1.14 22.02
CA ARG A 177 18.61 -2.22 21.27
C ARG A 177 17.48 -1.68 20.45
N PHE A 178 17.53 -1.83 19.13
CA PHE A 178 16.49 -1.34 18.26
C PHE A 178 16.46 -2.05 16.91
N LEU A 179 15.27 -2.05 16.32
CA LEU A 179 15.07 -2.31 14.89
C LEU A 179 15.33 -1.01 14.13
N GLU A 180 16.07 -1.07 13.03
CA GLU A 180 16.33 0.08 12.16
C GLU A 180 15.90 -0.22 10.72
N GLN A 181 15.12 0.68 10.14
CA GLN A 181 14.70 0.64 8.74
C GLN A 181 15.24 1.88 8.03
N LYS A 182 16.09 1.69 7.02
CA LYS A 182 16.72 2.80 6.28
C LYS A 182 16.21 2.81 4.85
N TYR A 183 15.79 3.99 4.41
CA TYR A 183 15.29 4.25 3.06
C TYR A 183 16.19 5.29 2.41
N THR A 184 17.05 4.85 1.49
CA THR A 184 17.96 5.75 0.78
C THR A 184 17.42 6.00 -0.62
N LEU A 185 17.13 7.27 -0.89
CA LEU A 185 16.67 7.73 -2.20
C LEU A 185 17.81 8.50 -2.89
N GLN A 186 18.01 8.20 -4.17
CA GLN A 186 18.96 8.91 -5.02
C GLN A 186 18.20 9.79 -6.01
N GLY A 187 18.79 10.93 -6.37
CA GLY A 187 18.34 11.77 -7.46
C GLY A 187 18.27 11.00 -8.78
N ASN A 188 17.33 11.37 -9.64
CA ASN A 188 17.15 10.82 -10.98
C ASN A 188 17.12 9.27 -11.07
N SER A 189 16.59 8.60 -10.04
CA SER A 189 16.48 7.14 -9.97
C SER A 189 15.06 6.71 -9.60
N TYR A 190 14.61 5.57 -10.15
CA TYR A 190 13.40 4.87 -9.70
C TYR A 190 13.68 3.83 -8.61
N MET A 191 14.96 3.62 -8.28
CA MET A 191 15.39 2.66 -7.27
C MET A 191 15.53 3.35 -5.92
N MET A 192 14.99 2.72 -4.88
CA MET A 192 15.19 3.09 -3.49
C MET A 192 15.92 1.95 -2.79
N ASN A 193 17.05 2.25 -2.17
CA ASN A 193 17.75 1.25 -1.37
C ASN A 193 17.05 1.12 -0.02
N TYR A 194 16.88 -0.12 0.41
CA TYR A 194 16.23 -0.45 1.67
C TYR A 194 17.14 -1.36 2.50
N GLU A 195 17.30 -1.02 3.77
CA GLU A 195 18.06 -1.82 4.74
C GLU A 195 17.19 -2.04 5.99
N PHE A 196 17.14 -3.30 6.44
CA PHE A 196 16.55 -3.68 7.71
C PHE A 196 17.63 -4.23 8.64
N ASN A 197 17.89 -3.51 9.72
CA ASN A 197 18.97 -3.81 10.65
C ASN A 197 18.43 -4.09 12.05
N LEU A 198 19.07 -5.03 12.73
CA LEU A 198 18.78 -5.36 14.11
C LEU A 198 20.02 -5.06 14.95
N ILE A 199 19.93 -4.02 15.77
CA ILE A 199 21.08 -3.50 16.50
C ILE A 199 20.98 -3.95 17.96
N GLY A 200 21.95 -4.75 18.42
CA GLY A 200 22.03 -5.22 19.81
C GLY A 200 20.93 -6.18 20.23
N MET A 201 20.26 -6.85 19.28
CA MET A 201 19.09 -7.70 19.53
C MET A 201 19.41 -9.19 19.70
N ASP A 202 20.69 -9.56 19.78
CA ASP A 202 21.15 -10.95 19.86
C ASP A 202 20.56 -11.73 21.05
N SER A 203 20.28 -11.04 22.15
CA SER A 203 19.66 -11.65 23.34
C SER A 203 18.14 -11.79 23.25
N LEU A 204 17.50 -11.11 22.29
CA LEU A 204 16.04 -11.12 22.11
C LEU A 204 15.66 -12.16 21.06
N ILE A 205 16.33 -12.16 19.91
CA ILE A 205 16.08 -13.14 18.85
C ILE A 205 16.88 -14.40 19.16
N HIS A 206 16.18 -15.40 19.65
CA HIS A 206 16.80 -16.63 20.12
C HIS A 206 17.39 -17.42 18.95
N SER A 207 18.55 -18.04 19.16
CA SER A 207 19.25 -18.85 18.16
C SER A 207 18.47 -20.07 17.67
N ASN A 208 17.45 -20.52 18.41
CA ASN A 208 16.61 -21.64 18.03
C ASN A 208 15.55 -21.31 16.96
N ASN A 209 15.22 -20.02 16.78
CA ASN A 209 14.36 -19.54 15.71
C ASN A 209 14.89 -18.19 15.19
N PRO A 210 15.99 -18.21 14.41
CA PRO A 210 16.64 -17.00 13.90
C PRO A 210 15.92 -16.40 12.69
N PHE A 211 14.74 -16.90 12.33
CA PHE A 211 14.03 -16.46 11.14
C PHE A 211 13.30 -15.14 11.39
N ILE A 212 13.48 -14.23 10.43
CA ILE A 212 12.70 -13.00 10.32
C ILE A 212 11.90 -13.13 9.03
N ASN A 213 10.59 -13.23 9.17
CA ASN A 213 9.70 -13.39 8.02
C ASN A 213 9.26 -12.01 7.54
N LEU A 214 9.40 -11.76 6.24
CA LEU A 214 8.78 -10.62 5.58
C LEU A 214 7.37 -11.05 5.14
N GLU A 215 6.32 -10.42 5.68
CA GLU A 215 4.99 -10.53 5.08
C GLU A 215 4.74 -9.29 4.22
N TRP A 216 4.62 -9.51 2.92
CA TRP A 216 4.30 -8.47 1.95
C TRP A 216 3.02 -8.84 1.21
N ASP A 217 1.99 -8.03 1.41
CA ASP A 217 0.71 -8.11 0.70
C ASP A 217 0.42 -6.73 0.11
N THR A 218 0.12 -6.67 -1.18
CA THR A 218 -0.28 -5.41 -1.81
C THR A 218 -1.34 -5.66 -2.86
N LYS A 219 -2.42 -4.88 -2.76
CA LYS A 219 -3.48 -4.83 -3.75
C LYS A 219 -3.23 -3.66 -4.69
N PHE A 220 -2.77 -3.98 -5.90
CA PHE A 220 -2.49 -2.97 -6.91
C PHE A 220 -3.75 -2.24 -7.39
N ASN A 221 -3.58 -0.94 -7.64
CA ASN A 221 -4.60 -0.14 -8.31
C ASN A 221 -4.66 -0.52 -9.79
N ARG A 222 -5.83 -0.37 -10.41
CA ARG A 222 -5.94 -0.48 -11.87
C ARG A 222 -5.27 0.73 -12.50
N THR A 223 -4.16 0.51 -13.18
CA THR A 223 -3.38 1.55 -13.85
C THR A 223 -3.55 1.54 -15.36
N GLU A 224 -3.90 0.38 -15.91
CA GLU A 224 -4.07 0.14 -17.35
C GLU A 224 -5.54 0.07 -17.79
N LYS A 225 -5.76 0.29 -19.09
CA LYS A 225 -7.11 0.24 -19.67
C LYS A 225 -7.70 -1.17 -19.64
N ASP A 226 -6.88 -2.21 -19.80
CA ASP A 226 -7.34 -3.60 -19.82
C ASP A 226 -6.91 -4.33 -18.54
N ILE A 227 -7.89 -4.58 -17.66
CA ILE A 227 -7.65 -5.27 -16.39
C ILE A 227 -7.27 -6.75 -16.57
N THR A 228 -7.67 -7.37 -17.69
CA THR A 228 -7.34 -8.78 -17.97
C THR A 228 -5.85 -8.88 -18.29
N LEU A 229 -5.34 -7.97 -19.13
CA LEU A 229 -3.92 -7.92 -19.44
C LEU A 229 -3.09 -7.54 -18.20
N GLU A 230 -3.53 -6.53 -17.44
CA GLU A 230 -2.84 -6.11 -16.21
C GLU A 230 -2.68 -7.28 -15.23
N LYS A 231 -3.71 -8.13 -15.08
CA LYS A 231 -3.63 -9.34 -14.25
C LYS A 231 -2.70 -10.41 -14.82
N ASN A 232 -2.78 -10.68 -16.12
CA ASN A 232 -2.01 -11.76 -16.76
C ASN A 232 -0.52 -11.45 -16.94
N TYR A 233 -0.11 -10.20 -16.74
CA TYR A 233 1.29 -9.76 -16.86
C TYR A 233 1.87 -9.22 -15.54
N SER A 234 1.13 -9.34 -14.43
CA SER A 234 1.61 -8.98 -13.10
C SER A 234 2.08 -10.23 -12.38
N SER A 235 3.39 -10.32 -12.15
CA SER A 235 4.02 -11.47 -11.50
C SER A 235 5.05 -11.03 -10.45
N ILE A 236 5.41 -11.93 -9.54
CA ILE A 236 6.48 -11.72 -8.58
C ILE A 236 7.69 -12.51 -9.07
N TYR A 237 8.80 -11.80 -9.27
CA TYR A 237 10.09 -12.39 -9.66
C TYR A 237 11.05 -12.34 -8.49
N PHE A 238 11.83 -13.39 -8.29
CA PHE A 238 12.86 -13.48 -7.26
C PHE A 238 14.12 -14.15 -7.82
N ARG A 239 15.23 -14.04 -7.10
CA ARG A 239 16.50 -14.65 -7.50
C ARG A 239 17.39 -14.88 -6.29
N TYR A 240 17.91 -16.09 -6.15
CA TYR A 240 18.93 -16.39 -5.15
C TYR A 240 20.31 -15.89 -5.59
N TRP A 241 21.20 -15.67 -4.63
CA TRP A 241 22.55 -15.23 -4.95
C TRP A 241 23.30 -16.29 -5.77
N GLY A 242 23.69 -15.94 -7.00
CA GLY A 242 24.41 -16.84 -7.91
C GLY A 242 23.52 -17.63 -8.86
N ASP A 243 22.19 -17.56 -8.70
CA ASP A 243 21.22 -18.24 -9.56
C ASP A 243 20.55 -17.29 -10.57
N ASP A 244 19.78 -17.89 -11.48
CA ASP A 244 18.93 -17.21 -12.47
C ASP A 244 17.62 -16.70 -11.85
N VAL A 245 16.96 -15.76 -12.54
CA VAL A 245 15.66 -15.21 -12.13
C VAL A 245 14.59 -16.31 -12.20
N ASP A 246 13.85 -16.46 -11.11
CA ASP A 246 12.69 -17.33 -10.98
C ASP A 246 11.43 -16.48 -10.70
N ASN A 247 10.24 -17.08 -10.78
CA ASN A 247 8.99 -16.37 -10.56
C ASN A 247 7.97 -17.21 -9.78
N ILE A 248 7.11 -16.53 -9.04
CA ILE A 248 5.97 -17.16 -8.37
C ILE A 248 4.84 -17.29 -9.38
N SER A 249 4.29 -18.50 -9.54
CA SER A 249 3.17 -18.73 -10.46
C SER A 249 1.92 -17.95 -10.02
N GLU A 250 1.37 -17.15 -10.92
CA GLU A 250 0.16 -16.33 -10.72
C GLU A 250 -1.11 -17.17 -10.44
N SER A 251 -1.04 -18.49 -10.70
CA SER A 251 -2.16 -19.43 -10.54
C SER A 251 -1.96 -20.48 -9.46
N SER A 252 -0.83 -20.47 -8.74
CA SER A 252 -0.53 -21.44 -7.69
C SER A 252 -0.61 -20.81 -6.31
N THR A 253 -1.41 -21.38 -5.42
CA THR A 253 -1.22 -21.25 -3.97
C THR A 253 -0.19 -22.31 -3.57
N GLU A 254 1.07 -21.90 -3.41
CA GLU A 254 2.02 -22.66 -2.58
C GLU A 254 1.86 -22.30 -1.10
#